data_AF-A0AB34CHI8-F1
#
_entry.id   AF-A0AB34CHI8-F1
#
_cell.length_a   1.000
_cell.length_b   1.000
_cell.length_c   1.000
_cell.angle_alpha   90.00
_cell.angle_beta   90.00
_cell.angle_gamma   90.00
#
_symmetry.space_group_name_H-M   'P 1'
#
loop_
_entity.id
_entity.type
_entity.pdbx_description
1 polymer ?
#
loop_
_entity_poly.entity_id
_entity_poly.type
_entity_poly.pdbx_seq_one_letter_code
_entity_poly.pdbx_strand_id
1 'polypeptide(L)'
;MNITFIEEPVPELTITGGQLAALGFTTGTPIRLMLRDNALTVTTVTDEAEWKELCEASQQWQNPGADWVRDNGEVIIGGDWLTGFGITEAEQLEVTTAPGVIRLQRR
;
A
#
# COMPACT_ATOMS: atom_id res chain seq x y z
N MET A 1 2.37 -4.97 -13.78
CA MET A 1 1.83 -5.01 -12.41
C MET A 1 0.42 -5.47 -12.52
N ASN A 2 -0.05 -6.32 -11.61
CA ASN A 2 -1.46 -6.66 -11.51
C ASN A 2 -1.99 -6.16 -10.18
N ILE A 3 -3.24 -5.70 -10.18
CA ILE A 3 -3.94 -5.28 -8.98
C ILE A 3 -5.24 -6.05 -8.93
N THR A 4 -5.55 -6.61 -7.77
CA THR A 4 -6.82 -7.26 -7.48
C THR A 4 -7.40 -6.66 -6.21
N PHE A 5 -8.73 -6.57 -6.18
CA PHE A 5 -9.47 -6.18 -4.99
C PHE A 5 -10.46 -7.30 -4.64
N ILE A 6 -10.54 -7.67 -3.37
CA ILE A 6 -11.55 -8.58 -2.83
C ILE A 6 -12.27 -7.87 -1.69
N GLU A 7 -13.60 -7.99 -1.63
CA GLU A 7 -14.41 -7.27 -0.64
C GLU A 7 -14.58 -8.04 0.68
N GLU A 8 -14.62 -9.37 0.65
CA GLU A 8 -15.02 -10.20 1.79
C GLU A 8 -13.91 -11.15 2.29
N PRO A 9 -13.86 -11.46 3.61
CA PRO A 9 -14.67 -10.89 4.69
C PRO A 9 -14.18 -9.51 5.18
N VAL A 10 -12.99 -9.09 4.73
CA VAL A 10 -12.41 -7.77 4.95
C VAL A 10 -11.86 -7.32 3.61
N PRO A 11 -12.12 -6.07 3.18
CA PRO A 11 -11.58 -5.56 1.93
C PRO A 11 -10.07 -5.68 1.88
N GLU A 12 -9.56 -6.22 0.78
CA GLU A 12 -8.13 -6.41 0.55
C GLU A 12 -7.76 -5.99 -0.87
N LEU A 13 -6.69 -5.21 -0.97
CA LEU A 13 -6.05 -4.81 -2.21
C LEU A 13 -4.69 -5.49 -2.32
N THR A 14 -4.51 -6.26 -3.39
CA THR A 14 -3.29 -7.02 -3.63
C THR A 14 -2.60 -6.53 -4.89
N ILE A 15 -1.33 -6.15 -4.75
CA ILE A 15 -0.47 -5.64 -5.82
C ILE A 15 0.63 -6.68 -6.06
N THR A 16 0.73 -7.16 -7.29
CA THR A 16 1.68 -8.21 -7.68
C THR A 16 2.44 -7.88 -8.95
N GLY A 17 3.49 -8.66 -9.20
CA GLY A 17 4.25 -8.67 -10.45
C GLY A 17 5.75 -8.55 -10.25
N GLY A 18 6.52 -9.16 -11.16
CA GLY A 18 7.99 -9.28 -11.04
C GLY A 18 8.77 -7.96 -11.01
N GLN A 19 8.12 -6.83 -11.30
CA GLN A 19 8.74 -5.50 -11.23
C GLN A 19 8.77 -4.90 -9.82
N LEU A 20 8.03 -5.44 -8.85
CA LEU A 20 8.00 -4.92 -7.47
C LEU A 20 9.39 -4.89 -6.83
N ALA A 21 10.15 -5.97 -6.96
CA ALA A 21 11.52 -6.05 -6.46
C ALA A 21 12.44 -5.00 -7.11
N ALA A 22 12.31 -4.76 -8.42
CA ALA A 22 13.08 -3.72 -9.12
C ALA A 22 12.70 -2.30 -8.69
N LEU A 23 11.49 -2.11 -8.14
CA LEU A 23 11.02 -0.86 -7.55
C LEU A 23 11.37 -0.76 -6.06
N GLY A 24 12.09 -1.73 -5.46
CA GLY A 24 12.48 -1.72 -4.06
C GLY A 24 11.49 -2.40 -3.10
N PHE A 25 10.36 -2.91 -3.59
CA PHE A 25 9.40 -3.67 -2.80
C PHE A 25 9.85 -5.15 -2.75
N THR A 26 10.74 -5.45 -1.82
CA THR A 26 11.25 -6.81 -1.57
C THR A 26 10.68 -7.38 -0.28
N THR A 27 10.64 -8.70 -0.13
CA THR A 27 10.15 -9.39 1.08
C THR A 27 10.65 -8.73 2.37
N GLY A 28 9.73 -8.41 3.27
CA GLY A 28 10.07 -7.79 4.56
C GLY A 28 10.54 -6.34 4.46
N THR A 29 10.36 -5.67 3.31
CA THR A 29 10.58 -4.22 3.22
C THR A 29 9.43 -3.51 3.96
N PRO A 30 9.71 -2.62 4.93
CA PRO A 30 8.66 -1.83 5.55
C PRO A 30 8.06 -0.85 4.55
N ILE A 31 6.74 -0.64 4.63
CA ILE A 31 6.00 0.26 3.76
C ILE A 31 5.14 1.24 4.55
N ARG A 32 5.05 2.46 4.03
CA ARG A 32 4.10 3.49 4.46
C ARG A 32 2.94 3.55 3.49
N LEU A 33 1.74 3.56 4.04
CA LEU A 33 0.50 3.82 3.33
C LEU A 33 0.07 5.25 3.62
N MET A 34 -0.19 6.06 2.59
CA MET A 34 -0.76 7.40 2.77
C MET A 34 -1.97 7.58 1.86
N LEU A 35 -3.06 8.04 2.46
CA LEU A 35 -4.27 8.45 1.76
C LEU A 35 -4.27 9.98 1.60
N ARG A 36 -4.16 10.46 0.36
CA ARG A 36 -4.22 11.89 0.07
C ARG A 36 -4.65 12.15 -1.35
N ASP A 37 -5.42 13.22 -1.57
CA ASP A 37 -5.75 13.71 -2.91
C ASP A 37 -6.35 12.61 -3.83
N ASN A 38 -7.29 11.82 -3.28
CA ASN A 38 -7.92 10.66 -3.93
C ASN A 38 -6.92 9.57 -4.41
N ALA A 39 -5.74 9.53 -3.80
CA ALA A 39 -4.74 8.51 -4.06
C ALA A 39 -4.31 7.79 -2.78
N LEU A 40 -4.12 6.47 -2.91
CA LEU A 40 -3.34 5.68 -1.98
C LEU A 40 -1.90 5.63 -2.50
N THR A 41 -0.96 6.14 -1.71
CA THR A 41 0.47 6.04 -2.00
C THR A 41 1.10 5.02 -1.07
N VAL A 42 1.82 4.07 -1.64
CA VAL A 42 2.63 3.07 -0.95
C VAL A 42 4.10 3.43 -1.16
N THR A 43 4.84 3.71 -0.10
CA THR A 43 6.27 4.03 -0.19
C THR A 43 7.10 3.10 0.68
N THR A 44 8.22 2.62 0.17
CA THR A 44 9.19 1.86 0.97
C THR A 44 9.83 2.76 2.03
N VAL A 45 10.03 2.23 3.23
CA VAL A 45 10.73 2.91 4.32
C VAL A 45 12.03 2.17 4.59
N THR A 46 13.17 2.86 4.42
CA THR A 46 14.50 2.26 4.58
C THR A 46 15.22 2.71 5.86
N ASP A 47 14.77 3.82 6.45
CA ASP A 47 15.35 4.35 7.68
C ASP A 47 14.62 3.79 8.91
N GLU A 48 15.39 3.30 9.88
CA GLU A 48 14.84 2.64 11.08
C GLU A 48 14.13 3.63 12.02
N ALA A 49 14.65 4.85 12.13
CA ALA A 49 14.02 5.89 12.95
C ALA A 49 12.69 6.32 12.32
N GLU A 50 12.66 6.52 11.01
CA GLU A 50 11.44 6.81 10.25
C GLU A 50 10.40 5.67 10.39
N TRP A 51 10.85 4.42 10.34
CA TRP A 51 9.96 3.26 10.53
C TRP A 51 9.34 3.25 11.94
N LYS A 52 10.14 3.54 12.96
CA LYS A 52 9.66 3.60 14.35
C LYS A 52 8.63 4.71 14.53
N GLU A 53 8.92 5.91 14.03
CA GLU A 53 8.00 7.06 14.09
C GLU A 53 6.70 6.75 13.32
N LEU A 54 6.79 6.10 12.15
CA LEU A 54 5.63 5.66 11.39
C LEU A 54 4.77 4.66 12.17
N CYS A 55 5.39 3.66 12.81
CA CYS A 55 4.66 2.71 13.65
C CYS A 55 3.89 3.43 14.76
N GLU A 56 4.53 4.36 15.48
CA GLU A 56 3.88 5.14 16.53
C GLU A 56 2.74 6.02 15.98
N ALA A 57 2.96 6.70 14.84
CA ALA A 57 1.96 7.54 14.20
C ALA A 57 0.73 6.74 13.72
N SER A 58 0.95 5.53 13.20
CA SER A 58 -0.13 4.65 12.71
C SER A 58 -1.09 4.18 13.81
N GLN A 59 -0.68 4.23 15.08
CA GLN A 59 -1.55 3.90 16.21
C GLN A 59 -2.46 5.05 16.62
N GLN A 60 -2.09 6.30 16.30
CA GLN A 60 -2.77 7.49 16.81
C GLN A 60 -3.71 8.15 15.80
N TRP A 61 -3.59 7.90 14.49
CA TRP A 61 -4.36 8.63 13.47
C TRP A 61 -4.66 7.84 12.18
N GLN A 62 -5.54 8.42 11.35
CA GLN A 62 -6.27 7.83 10.22
C GLN A 62 -5.51 7.84 8.87
N ASN A 63 -4.31 8.45 8.79
CA ASN A 63 -3.75 8.84 7.49
C ASN A 63 -2.34 8.35 7.12
N PRO A 64 -1.48 7.92 8.06
CA PRO A 64 -0.38 7.03 7.72
C PRO A 64 -0.64 5.61 8.27
N GLY A 65 -0.68 4.63 7.37
CA GLY A 65 -0.64 3.20 7.72
C GLY A 65 0.78 2.66 7.65
N ALA A 66 1.09 1.69 8.51
CA ALA A 66 2.36 0.97 8.53
C ALA A 66 2.10 -0.50 8.21
N ASP A 67 2.79 -1.05 7.22
CA ASP A 67 2.71 -2.48 6.88
C ASP A 67 4.05 -2.94 6.29
N TRP A 68 4.11 -4.18 5.81
CA TRP A 68 5.29 -4.82 5.24
C TRP A 68 4.95 -5.46 3.88
N VAL A 69 5.93 -5.50 2.99
CA VAL A 69 5.89 -6.41 1.84
C VAL A 69 5.90 -7.84 2.37
N ARG A 70 4.95 -8.65 1.91
CA ARG A 70 4.71 -10.01 2.42
C ARG A 70 5.82 -10.97 1.99
N ASP A 71 5.88 -12.14 2.62
CA ASP A 71 6.94 -13.14 2.40
C ASP A 71 7.03 -13.62 0.94
N ASN A 72 5.90 -13.66 0.24
CA ASN A 72 5.80 -14.01 -1.17
C ASN A 72 6.20 -12.85 -2.13
N GLY A 73 6.63 -11.71 -1.60
CA GLY A 73 7.04 -10.53 -2.39
C GLY A 73 5.88 -9.66 -2.87
N GLU A 74 4.65 -9.92 -2.40
CA GLU A 74 3.47 -9.14 -2.75
C GLU A 74 3.22 -8.00 -1.75
N VAL A 75 2.56 -6.95 -2.22
CA VAL A 75 2.01 -5.91 -1.34
C VAL A 75 0.52 -6.19 -1.18
N ILE A 76 0.15 -6.61 0.03
CA ILE A 76 -1.23 -6.94 0.39
C ILE A 76 -1.67 -5.97 1.48
N ILE A 77 -2.71 -5.19 1.20
CA ILE A 77 -3.22 -4.13 2.07
C ILE A 77 -4.67 -4.44 2.39
N GLY A 78 -5.01 -4.57 3.67
CA GLY A 78 -6.35 -4.91 4.12
C GLY A 78 -7.00 -3.84 5.00
N GLY A 79 -8.33 -3.81 4.99
CA GLY A 79 -9.16 -3.09 5.95
C GLY A 79 -10.35 -2.36 5.33
N ASP A 80 -11.41 -2.20 6.13
CA ASP A 80 -12.65 -1.50 5.75
C ASP A 80 -12.42 -0.04 5.30
N TRP A 81 -11.28 0.54 5.66
CA TRP A 81 -10.89 1.87 5.18
C TRP A 81 -10.68 1.92 3.67
N LEU A 82 -10.45 0.80 2.97
CA LEU A 82 -10.36 0.76 1.51
C LEU A 82 -11.70 1.12 0.88
N THR A 83 -12.80 0.49 1.34
CA THR A 83 -14.16 0.80 0.88
C THR A 83 -14.61 2.15 1.39
N GLY A 84 -14.24 2.53 2.63
CA GLY A 84 -14.45 3.89 3.16
C GLY A 84 -13.74 4.98 2.36
N PHE A 85 -12.59 4.66 1.76
CA PHE A 85 -11.87 5.52 0.81
C PHE A 85 -12.40 5.39 -0.62
N GLY A 86 -13.45 4.61 -0.86
CA GLY A 86 -14.13 4.44 -2.14
C GLY A 86 -13.35 3.60 -3.15
N ILE A 87 -12.46 2.71 -2.70
CA ILE A 87 -11.87 1.65 -3.51
C ILE A 87 -12.76 0.41 -3.34
N THR A 88 -13.49 0.06 -4.39
CA THR A 88 -14.39 -1.11 -4.37
C THR A 88 -14.11 -2.10 -5.49
N GLU A 89 -13.27 -1.73 -6.45
CA GLU A 89 -12.82 -2.58 -7.56
C GLU A 89 -11.45 -2.08 -8.06
N ALA A 90 -10.65 -2.96 -8.66
CA ALA A 90 -9.30 -2.61 -9.10
C ALA A 90 -9.31 -1.70 -10.35
N GLU A 91 -10.35 -1.80 -11.17
CA GLU A 91 -10.55 -1.08 -12.43
C GLU A 91 -10.73 0.44 -12.23
N GLN A 92 -11.10 0.86 -11.02
CA GLN A 92 -11.18 2.27 -10.60
C GLN A 92 -9.80 2.92 -10.43
N LEU A 93 -8.73 2.13 -10.37
CA LEU A 93 -7.40 2.61 -10.03
C LEU A 93 -6.53 2.80 -11.27
N GLU A 94 -5.94 3.99 -11.37
CA GLU A 94 -4.80 4.25 -12.22
C GLU A 94 -3.51 4.10 -11.41
N VAL A 95 -2.55 3.33 -11.94
CA VAL A 95 -1.32 2.95 -11.24
C VAL A 95 -0.14 3.68 -11.87
N THR A 96 0.61 4.40 -11.03
CA THR A 96 1.89 4.99 -11.41
C THR A 96 2.97 4.51 -10.44
N THR A 97 4.19 4.30 -10.95
CA THR A 97 5.28 3.70 -10.19
C THR A 97 6.58 4.47 -10.37
N ALA A 98 7.34 4.59 -9.29
CA ALA A 98 8.71 5.07 -9.28
C ALA A 98 9.53 4.19 -8.32
N PRO A 99 10.88 4.26 -8.33
CA PRO A 99 11.69 3.59 -7.31
C PRO A 99 11.21 3.96 -5.89
N GLY A 100 10.85 2.95 -5.10
CA GLY A 100 10.34 3.08 -3.74
C GLY A 100 8.90 3.58 -3.62
N VAL A 101 8.16 3.78 -4.72
CA VAL A 101 6.83 4.41 -4.72
C VAL A 101 5.85 3.70 -5.67
N ILE A 102 4.68 3.37 -5.16
CA ILE A 102 3.50 2.98 -5.94
C ILE A 102 2.38 3.96 -5.59
N ARG A 103 1.77 4.58 -6.60
CA ARG A 103 0.64 5.50 -6.42
C ARG A 103 -0.58 4.96 -7.15
N LEU A 104 -1.65 4.79 -6.40
CA LEU A 104 -2.94 4.28 -6.83
C LEU A 104 -3.94 5.44 -6.81
N GLN A 105 -4.19 6.03 -7.97
CA GLN A 105 -5.10 7.16 -8.14
C GLN A 105 -6.49 6.64 -8.49
N ARG A 106 -7.51 7.08 -7.76
CA ARG A 106 -8.90 6.83 -8.18
C ARG A 106 -9.24 7.69 -9.40
N ARG A 107 -9.89 7.08 -10.40
CA ARG A 107 -10.44 7.73 -11.60
C ARG A 107 -11.70 8.54 -11.30
#